data_AF-A0A369I714-F1
#
_entry.id   AF-A0A369I714-F1
#
_cell.length_a   1.000
_cell.length_b   1.000
_cell.length_c   1.000
_cell.angle_alpha   90.00
_cell.angle_beta   90.00
_cell.angle_gamma   90.00
#
_symmetry.space_group_name_H-M   'P 1'
#
loop_
_entity.id
_entity.type
_entity.pdbx_description
1 polymer ?
#
loop_
_entity_poly.entity_id
_entity_poly.type
_entity_poly.pdbx_seq_one_letter_code
_entity_poly.pdbx_strand_id
1 'polypeptide(L)'
;MPRTPAPYFRFKQFTVWHDRSALKVCTEACILGAYVKVTGATRALDIGTGTGLLALMAAQRNPLMRIDAVEIEEQNYLQAVDNVAQSPFVERIAVHHTAIQDWPRENENLTSNFSDYDLIISNPPFFANHLRSPSAARNRALHTDTLSLEELVDSVARLLAVEGRFVVLLPAYETQLLTEIAASAGLWPTRQLRVFQRPDKPLFRMITTFERHHTESILESLYIHHLDGSYSEEFRTLLKEYYLIF
;
A
#
# COMPACT_ATOMS: atom_id res chain seq x y z
N MET A 1 32.65 9.46 6.89
CA MET A 1 31.38 9.70 7.59
C MET A 1 30.31 8.86 6.94
N PRO A 2 29.46 8.12 7.70
CA PRO A 2 28.31 7.45 7.09
C PRO A 2 27.42 8.53 6.47
N ARG A 3 27.06 8.38 5.20
CA ARG A 3 26.10 9.28 4.53
C ARG A 3 24.78 9.15 5.28
N THR A 4 24.32 10.24 5.90
CA THR A 4 22.93 10.33 6.35
C THR A 4 22.05 10.02 5.14
N PRO A 5 21.07 9.10 5.25
CA PRO A 5 20.13 8.84 4.18
C PRO A 5 19.50 10.15 3.70
N ALA A 6 19.27 10.28 2.39
CA ALA A 6 18.59 11.46 1.87
C ALA A 6 17.22 11.63 2.56
N PRO A 7 16.83 12.87 2.91
CA PRO A 7 15.55 13.11 3.58
C PRO A 7 14.35 12.98 2.64
N TYR A 8 14.59 12.84 1.33
CA TYR A 8 13.57 12.68 0.31
C TYR A 8 13.97 11.68 -0.79
N PHE A 9 12.97 11.18 -1.50
CA PHE A 9 13.11 10.54 -2.80
C PHE A 9 12.42 11.39 -3.87
N ARG A 10 13.15 11.75 -4.93
CA ARG A 10 12.62 12.57 -6.04
C ARG A 10 12.14 11.67 -7.18
N PHE A 11 10.85 11.72 -7.45
CA PHE A 11 10.23 11.17 -8.65
C PHE A 11 10.25 12.21 -9.78
N LYS A 12 9.94 11.78 -11.01
CA LYS A 12 9.84 12.67 -12.17
C LYS A 12 8.88 13.84 -11.92
N GLN A 13 7.69 13.57 -11.37
CA GLN A 13 6.63 14.58 -11.20
C GLN A 13 6.47 15.13 -9.77
N PHE A 14 6.91 14.40 -8.75
CA PHE A 14 6.73 14.80 -7.34
C PHE A 14 7.92 14.39 -6.49
N THR A 15 7.95 14.86 -5.25
CA THR A 15 8.98 14.49 -4.25
C THR A 15 8.27 13.90 -3.05
N VAL A 16 8.82 12.83 -2.49
CA VAL A 16 8.36 12.28 -1.22
C VAL A 16 9.42 12.56 -0.18
N TRP A 17 9.14 13.50 0.71
CA TRP A 17 9.89 13.72 1.94
C TRP A 17 9.50 12.66 2.96
N HIS A 18 10.47 12.20 3.74
CA HIS A 18 10.32 11.11 4.70
C HIS A 18 11.27 11.30 5.87
N ASP A 19 11.61 12.54 6.20
CA ASP A 19 12.45 12.91 7.34
C ASP A 19 11.71 12.82 8.68
N ARG A 20 10.39 13.03 8.69
CA ARG A 20 9.53 12.80 9.88
C ARG A 20 9.06 11.35 10.01
N SER A 21 9.15 10.56 8.94
CA SER A 21 8.76 9.15 8.95
C SER A 21 9.90 8.23 9.37
N ALA A 22 9.58 7.27 10.24
CA ALA A 22 10.49 6.17 10.58
C ALA A 22 10.76 5.27 9.38
N LEU A 23 9.77 5.10 8.48
CA LEU A 23 9.90 4.32 7.27
C LEU A 23 10.30 5.21 6.09
N LYS A 24 11.37 4.82 5.41
CA LYS A 24 11.87 5.52 4.23
C LYS A 24 11.23 4.96 2.97
N VAL A 25 11.19 5.74 1.89
CA VAL A 25 10.76 5.24 0.56
C VAL A 25 11.61 4.03 0.20
N CYS A 26 10.96 2.88 -0.02
CA CYS A 26 11.60 1.63 -0.39
C CYS A 26 11.16 1.18 -1.78
N THR A 27 12.01 0.38 -2.42
CA THR A 27 11.78 -0.13 -3.78
C THR A 27 10.48 -0.93 -3.87
N GLU A 28 10.14 -1.69 -2.82
CA GLU A 28 8.95 -2.55 -2.81
C GLU A 28 7.66 -1.74 -2.83
N ALA A 29 7.60 -0.62 -2.09
CA ALA A 29 6.46 0.29 -2.13
C ALA A 29 6.32 0.97 -3.51
N CYS A 30 7.44 1.33 -4.14
CA CYS A 30 7.43 1.83 -5.51
C CYS A 30 6.92 0.78 -6.51
N ILE A 31 7.33 -0.48 -6.36
CA ILE A 31 6.82 -1.59 -7.20
C ILE A 31 5.31 -1.72 -7.00
N LEU A 32 4.79 -1.67 -5.77
CA LEU A 32 3.35 -1.70 -5.49
C LEU A 32 2.61 -0.56 -6.21
N GLY A 33 3.02 0.69 -6.02
CA GLY A 33 2.37 1.84 -6.64
C GLY A 33 2.43 1.86 -8.17
N ALA A 34 3.43 1.20 -8.76
CA ALA A 34 3.52 1.05 -10.21
C ALA A 34 2.76 -0.18 -10.75
N TYR A 35 2.67 -1.25 -9.97
CA TYR A 35 2.01 -2.50 -10.36
C TYR A 35 0.48 -2.39 -10.27
N VAL A 36 -0.03 -1.69 -9.26
CA VAL A 36 -1.47 -1.55 -9.03
C VAL A 36 -2.19 -1.06 -10.28
N LYS A 37 -3.29 -1.72 -10.66
CA LYS A 37 -4.13 -1.25 -11.77
C LYS A 37 -4.95 -0.09 -11.25
N VAL A 38 -4.79 1.11 -11.81
CA VAL A 38 -5.58 2.30 -11.43
C VAL A 38 -6.65 2.65 -12.45
N THR A 39 -6.59 2.07 -13.65
CA THR A 39 -7.56 2.31 -14.73
C THR A 39 -8.97 1.91 -14.28
N GLY A 40 -9.94 2.77 -14.58
CA GLY A 40 -11.35 2.55 -14.25
C GLY A 40 -11.73 2.87 -12.80
N ALA A 41 -10.77 3.10 -11.91
CA ALA A 41 -11.06 3.55 -10.55
C ALA A 41 -11.29 5.06 -10.52
N THR A 42 -12.35 5.51 -9.85
CA THR A 42 -12.68 6.92 -9.63
C THR A 42 -12.47 7.32 -8.17
N ARG A 43 -12.61 6.37 -7.25
CA ARG A 43 -12.34 6.55 -5.82
C ARG A 43 -11.35 5.50 -5.34
N ALA A 44 -10.30 5.93 -4.66
CA ALA A 44 -9.34 5.05 -4.04
C ALA A 44 -9.12 5.36 -2.56
N LEU A 45 -8.77 4.34 -1.80
CA LEU A 45 -8.37 4.45 -0.39
C LEU A 45 -6.96 3.89 -0.22
N ASP A 46 -6.08 4.67 0.40
CA ASP A 46 -4.73 4.26 0.81
C ASP A 46 -4.71 4.05 2.33
N ILE A 47 -4.73 2.79 2.78
CA ILE A 47 -4.77 2.43 4.20
C ILE A 47 -3.35 2.32 4.75
N GLY A 48 -3.03 3.14 5.76
CA GLY A 48 -1.67 3.24 6.30
C GLY A 48 -0.76 3.95 5.30
N THR A 49 -1.20 5.12 4.83
CA THR A 49 -0.55 5.83 3.71
C THR A 49 0.90 6.23 3.99
N GLY A 50 1.31 6.29 5.26
CA GLY A 50 2.66 6.62 5.69
C GLY A 50 3.05 8.02 5.21
N THR A 51 3.90 8.07 4.20
CA THR A 51 4.39 9.34 3.61
C THR A 51 3.50 9.87 2.47
N GLY A 52 2.39 9.21 2.15
CA GLY A 52 1.56 9.54 1.00
C GLY A 52 2.05 8.93 -0.33
N LEU A 53 3.08 8.07 -0.29
CA LEU A 53 3.74 7.56 -1.49
C LEU A 53 2.77 6.87 -2.46
N LEU A 54 1.96 5.93 -1.98
CA LEU A 54 1.07 5.15 -2.84
C LEU A 54 -0.07 6.03 -3.39
N ALA A 55 -0.66 6.90 -2.56
CA ALA A 55 -1.61 7.91 -3.00
C ALA A 55 -1.04 8.80 -4.13
N LEU A 56 0.17 9.34 -3.96
CA LEU A 56 0.83 10.18 -4.98
C LEU A 56 1.10 9.42 -6.29
N MET A 57 1.60 8.18 -6.20
CA MET A 57 1.83 7.34 -7.36
C MET A 57 0.53 7.03 -8.10
N ALA A 58 -0.52 6.66 -7.36
CA ALA A 58 -1.83 6.36 -7.92
C ALA A 58 -2.44 7.61 -8.60
N ALA A 59 -2.33 8.78 -7.98
CA ALA A 59 -2.80 10.05 -8.54
C ALA A 59 -2.07 10.44 -9.83
N GLN A 60 -0.76 10.17 -9.96
CA GLN A 60 0.00 10.42 -11.19
C GLN A 60 -0.56 9.61 -12.38
N ARG A 61 -0.98 8.36 -12.15
CA ARG A 61 -1.42 7.46 -13.23
C ARG A 61 -2.89 7.55 -13.59
N ASN A 62 -3.72 8.15 -12.73
CA ASN A 62 -5.14 8.35 -13.01
C ASN A 62 -5.58 9.77 -12.63
N PRO A 63 -5.76 10.68 -13.60
CA PRO A 63 -6.12 12.08 -13.35
C PRO A 63 -7.56 12.28 -12.85
N LEU A 64 -8.43 11.28 -13.02
CA LEU A 64 -9.84 11.36 -12.61
C LEU A 64 -10.09 10.82 -11.19
N MET A 65 -9.10 10.14 -10.62
CA MET A 65 -9.24 9.47 -9.34
C MET A 65 -9.11 10.46 -8.18
N ARG A 66 -10.06 10.38 -7.24
CA ARG A 66 -9.97 10.97 -5.90
C ARG A 66 -9.48 9.92 -4.91
N ILE A 67 -8.63 10.32 -3.99
CA ILE A 67 -7.95 9.42 -3.08
C ILE A 67 -8.13 9.92 -1.66
N ASP A 68 -8.67 9.07 -0.80
CA ASP A 68 -8.61 9.24 0.65
C ASP A 68 -7.41 8.43 1.16
N ALA A 69 -6.57 9.07 1.97
CA ALA A 69 -5.34 8.48 2.48
C ALA A 69 -5.38 8.54 4.01
N VAL A 70 -5.45 7.36 4.65
CA VAL A 70 -5.67 7.25 6.09
C VAL A 70 -4.36 6.87 6.78
N GLU A 71 -3.99 7.62 7.80
CA GLU A 71 -2.81 7.39 8.64
C GLU A 71 -3.16 7.59 10.11
N ILE A 72 -2.66 6.71 10.98
CA ILE A 72 -2.89 6.77 12.43
C ILE A 72 -1.74 7.47 13.16
N GLU A 73 -0.51 7.35 12.63
CA GLU A 73 0.68 7.94 13.24
C GLU A 73 0.82 9.42 12.85
N GLU A 74 0.79 10.31 13.84
CA GLU A 74 0.74 11.77 13.63
C GLU A 74 1.90 12.28 12.76
N GLN A 75 3.13 11.78 12.99
CA GLN A 75 4.29 12.26 12.23
C GLN A 75 4.26 11.83 10.77
N ASN A 76 3.75 10.62 10.49
CA ASN A 76 3.51 10.14 9.14
C ASN A 76 2.40 10.95 8.46
N TYR A 77 1.29 11.16 9.16
CA TYR A 77 0.17 11.98 8.71
C TYR A 77 0.63 13.38 8.27
N LEU A 78 1.36 14.10 9.15
CA LEU A 78 1.87 15.43 8.85
C LEU A 78 2.84 15.41 7.65
N GLN A 79 3.68 14.38 7.53
CA GLN A 79 4.57 14.22 6.39
C GLN A 79 3.79 14.00 5.08
N ALA A 80 2.74 13.18 5.11
CA ALA A 80 1.88 12.93 3.96
C ALA A 80 1.13 14.19 3.53
N VAL A 81 0.59 14.97 4.48
CA VAL A 81 -0.03 16.28 4.20
C VAL A 81 0.95 17.21 3.48
N ASP A 82 2.18 17.34 3.98
CA ASP A 82 3.20 18.20 3.38
C ASP A 82 3.59 17.71 1.97
N ASN A 83 3.73 16.40 1.76
CA ASN A 83 4.06 15.82 0.46
C ASN A 83 2.93 16.03 -0.56
N VAL A 84 1.68 15.83 -0.14
CA VAL A 84 0.50 16.06 -0.99
C VAL A 84 0.38 17.53 -1.37
N ALA A 85 0.52 18.44 -0.40
CA ALA A 85 0.46 19.88 -0.63
C ALA A 85 1.53 20.39 -1.60
N GLN A 86 2.71 19.77 -1.62
CA GLN A 86 3.81 20.09 -2.54
C GLN A 86 3.70 19.39 -3.90
N SER A 87 2.71 18.52 -4.09
CA SER A 87 2.53 17.76 -5.32
C SER A 87 1.58 18.46 -6.31
N PRO A 88 1.66 18.12 -7.61
CA PRO A 88 0.65 18.54 -8.60
C PRO A 88 -0.75 17.93 -8.37
N PHE A 89 -0.93 17.09 -7.35
CA PHE A 89 -2.12 16.27 -7.15
C PHE A 89 -2.94 16.67 -5.92
N VAL A 90 -2.61 17.80 -5.29
CA VAL A 90 -3.20 18.28 -4.03
C VAL A 90 -4.73 18.31 -4.03
N GLU A 91 -5.36 18.66 -5.15
CA GLU A 91 -6.83 18.74 -5.25
C GLU A 91 -7.53 17.38 -5.22
N ARG A 92 -6.78 16.28 -5.37
CA ARG A 92 -7.32 14.93 -5.54
C ARG A 92 -6.99 13.97 -4.41
N ILE A 93 -6.13 14.37 -3.48
CA ILE A 93 -5.71 13.51 -2.36
C ILE A 93 -6.09 14.22 -1.05
N ALA A 94 -6.94 13.58 -0.26
CA ALA A 94 -7.26 14.01 1.10
C ALA A 94 -6.55 13.08 2.09
N VAL A 95 -5.76 13.64 2.99
CA VAL A 95 -5.06 12.89 4.03
C VAL A 95 -5.81 13.05 5.34
N HIS A 96 -6.07 11.94 6.03
CA HIS A 96 -6.89 11.89 7.24
C HIS A 96 -6.11 11.24 8.39
N HIS A 97 -6.06 11.94 9.53
CA HIS A 97 -5.44 11.42 10.75
C HIS A 97 -6.46 10.63 11.55
N THR A 98 -6.56 9.33 11.28
CA THR A 98 -7.55 8.45 11.91
C THR A 98 -7.13 7.00 11.78
N ALA A 99 -7.63 6.16 12.69
CA ALA A 99 -7.59 4.71 12.51
C ALA A 99 -8.55 4.32 11.37
N ILE A 100 -8.20 3.30 10.58
CA ILE A 100 -9.08 2.82 9.51
C ILE A 100 -10.32 2.11 10.07
N GLN A 101 -10.21 1.53 11.25
CA GLN A 101 -11.29 0.92 12.00
C GLN A 101 -12.42 1.93 12.27
N ASP A 102 -12.05 3.19 12.54
CA ASP A 102 -12.98 4.30 12.80
C ASP A 102 -13.42 5.01 11.52
N TRP A 103 -12.90 4.61 10.35
CA TRP A 103 -13.27 5.24 9.08
C TRP A 103 -14.74 4.99 8.78
N PRO A 104 -15.56 6.03 8.57
CA PRO A 104 -17.01 5.87 8.48
C PRO A 104 -17.42 5.13 7.20
N ARG A 105 -18.48 4.32 7.32
CA ARG A 105 -19.22 3.82 6.15
C ARG A 105 -20.36 4.78 5.83
N GLU A 106 -20.71 4.95 4.56
CA GLU A 106 -21.79 5.83 4.09
C GLU A 106 -23.11 5.67 4.87
N ASN A 107 -23.50 4.43 5.15
CA ASN A 107 -24.81 4.14 5.73
C ASN A 107 -24.89 4.35 7.24
N GLU A 108 -23.79 4.73 7.90
CA GLU A 108 -23.77 5.05 9.34
C GLU A 108 -23.99 6.54 9.61
N ASN A 109 -23.76 7.39 8.61
CA ASN A 109 -24.02 8.82 8.67
C ASN A 109 -24.99 9.21 7.54
N LEU A 110 -26.27 9.42 7.88
CA LEU A 110 -27.39 9.82 7.00
C LEU A 110 -27.19 11.14 6.20
N THR A 111 -25.97 11.67 6.13
CA THR A 111 -25.63 13.00 5.59
C THR A 111 -24.46 13.01 4.60
N SER A 112 -23.81 11.88 4.31
CA SER A 112 -22.61 11.82 3.46
C SER A 112 -22.74 10.87 2.26
N ASN A 113 -22.66 11.41 1.04
CA ASN A 113 -22.71 10.69 -0.25
C ASN A 113 -21.34 10.11 -0.68
N PHE A 114 -20.75 9.17 0.07
CA PHE A 114 -19.38 8.70 -0.21
C PHE A 114 -19.30 7.25 -0.73
N SER A 115 -19.67 6.99 -1.98
CA SER A 115 -19.69 5.61 -2.55
C SER A 115 -18.48 4.75 -2.15
N ASP A 116 -18.69 3.45 -1.90
CA ASP A 116 -17.63 2.44 -1.69
C ASP A 116 -16.43 2.62 -2.67
N TYR A 117 -15.23 2.20 -2.27
CA TYR A 117 -14.01 2.44 -3.05
C TYR A 117 -13.82 1.43 -4.18
N ASP A 118 -13.47 1.92 -5.37
CA ASP A 118 -13.12 1.10 -6.54
C ASP A 118 -11.74 0.44 -6.36
N LEU A 119 -10.88 1.05 -5.56
CA LEU A 119 -9.51 0.60 -5.30
C LEU A 119 -9.14 0.86 -3.84
N ILE A 120 -8.72 -0.17 -3.13
CA ILE A 120 -8.07 -0.03 -1.84
C ILE A 120 -6.62 -0.51 -1.98
N ILE A 121 -5.66 0.28 -1.51
CA ILE A 121 -4.23 -0.07 -1.53
C ILE A 121 -3.72 -0.04 -0.10
N SER A 122 -2.85 -0.99 0.26
CA SER A 122 -2.14 -0.93 1.54
C SER A 122 -0.75 -1.54 1.44
N ASN A 123 0.19 -0.95 2.18
CA ASN A 123 1.51 -1.51 2.45
C ASN A 123 1.71 -1.55 3.96
N PRO A 124 1.01 -2.45 4.68
CA PRO A 124 1.05 -2.47 6.13
C PRO A 124 2.46 -2.85 6.61
N PRO A 125 2.92 -2.30 7.74
CA PRO A 125 4.15 -2.75 8.36
C PRO A 125 4.04 -4.24 8.67
N PHE A 126 5.06 -5.02 8.32
CA PHE A 126 4.99 -6.48 8.43
C PHE A 126 4.89 -6.89 9.90
N PHE A 127 3.76 -7.51 10.25
CA PHE A 127 3.44 -8.01 11.58
C PHE A 127 4.41 -9.11 11.98
N ALA A 128 5.55 -8.74 12.57
CA ALA A 128 6.47 -9.67 13.20
C ALA A 128 5.90 -10.22 14.52
N ASN A 129 4.67 -10.76 14.51
CA ASN A 129 3.97 -11.25 15.69
C ASN A 129 4.23 -12.74 16.01
N HIS A 130 5.16 -13.40 15.31
CA HIS A 130 5.53 -14.79 15.64
C HIS A 130 6.63 -14.96 16.69
N LEU A 131 7.08 -13.87 17.34
CA LEU A 131 7.77 -13.96 18.62
C LEU A 131 6.89 -13.31 19.69
N ARG A 132 5.87 -14.06 20.15
CA ARG A 132 5.20 -13.76 21.42
C ARG A 132 6.28 -13.61 22.50
N SER A 133 6.54 -12.37 22.93
CA SER A 133 7.30 -12.14 24.16
C SER A 133 6.49 -12.77 25.31
N PRO A 134 7.12 -13.46 26.29
CA PRO A 134 6.41 -14.07 27.42
C PRO A 134 5.76 -13.05 28.39
N SER A 135 5.74 -11.77 28.03
CA SER A 135 5.19 -10.67 28.83
C SER A 135 3.78 -10.32 28.34
N ALA A 136 2.77 -10.67 29.15
CA ALA A 136 1.37 -10.32 28.91
C ALA A 136 1.08 -8.79 28.93
N ALA A 137 2.00 -7.98 29.47
CA ALA A 137 1.91 -6.52 29.44
C ALA A 137 2.37 -5.95 28.09
N ARG A 138 3.42 -6.53 27.50
CA ARG A 138 3.97 -6.10 26.21
C ARG A 138 3.06 -6.48 25.04
N ASN A 139 2.42 -7.64 25.12
CA ASN A 139 1.43 -8.06 24.12
C ASN A 139 0.18 -7.17 24.15
N ARG A 140 -0.27 -6.66 25.32
CA ARG A 140 -1.43 -5.75 25.39
C ARG A 140 -1.15 -4.39 24.74
N ALA A 141 0.01 -3.79 24.96
CA ALA A 141 0.38 -2.53 24.29
C ALA A 141 0.48 -2.72 22.76
N LEU A 142 1.12 -3.80 22.29
CA LEU A 142 1.21 -4.12 20.86
C LEU A 142 -0.15 -4.45 20.21
N HIS A 143 -1.08 -5.08 20.95
CA HIS A 143 -2.44 -5.33 20.48
C HIS A 143 -3.32 -4.08 20.39
N THR A 144 -2.87 -2.93 20.91
CA THR A 144 -3.65 -1.69 20.88
C THR A 144 -3.18 -0.72 19.78
N ASP A 145 -1.94 -0.89 19.26
CA ASP A 145 -1.28 0.12 18.43
C ASP A 145 -1.07 -0.26 16.95
N THR A 146 -1.39 -1.49 16.53
CA THR A 146 -1.16 -1.94 15.14
C THR A 146 -2.38 -2.65 14.54
N LEU A 147 -2.88 -2.13 13.42
CA LEU A 147 -3.95 -2.70 12.60
C LEU A 147 -3.68 -4.17 12.27
N SER A 148 -4.41 -5.16 12.78
CA SER A 148 -4.15 -6.58 12.46
C SER A 148 -4.51 -6.95 11.01
N LEU A 149 -4.11 -8.14 10.54
CA LEU A 149 -4.54 -8.64 9.22
C LEU A 149 -6.06 -8.82 9.16
N GLU A 150 -6.67 -9.31 10.26
CA GLU A 150 -8.11 -9.43 10.42
C GLU A 150 -8.80 -8.06 10.35
N GLU A 151 -8.32 -7.09 11.12
CA GLU A 151 -8.89 -5.73 11.11
C GLU A 151 -8.72 -5.03 9.75
N LEU A 152 -7.61 -5.30 9.05
CA LEU A 152 -7.40 -4.83 7.69
C LEU A 152 -8.42 -5.45 6.73
N VAL A 153 -8.60 -6.77 6.77
CA VAL A 153 -9.60 -7.46 5.93
C VAL A 153 -11.01 -6.99 6.24
N ASP A 154 -11.37 -6.83 7.51
CA ASP A 154 -12.69 -6.34 7.92
C ASP A 154 -12.94 -4.93 7.39
N SER A 155 -11.93 -4.04 7.49
CA SER A 155 -12.00 -2.69 6.94
C SER A 155 -12.16 -2.71 5.42
N VAL A 156 -11.37 -3.53 4.71
CA VAL A 156 -11.46 -3.68 3.26
C VAL A 156 -12.83 -4.21 2.86
N ALA A 157 -13.30 -5.29 3.48
CA ALA A 157 -14.57 -5.91 3.16
C ALA A 157 -15.76 -4.98 3.39
N ARG A 158 -15.65 -4.06 4.37
CA ARG A 158 -16.65 -3.05 4.68
C ARG A 158 -16.67 -1.89 3.68
N LEU A 159 -15.51 -1.49 3.14
CA LEU A 159 -15.32 -0.26 2.37
C LEU A 159 -15.14 -0.47 0.85
N LEU A 160 -14.86 -1.70 0.43
CA LEU A 160 -14.60 -2.03 -0.97
C LEU A 160 -15.90 -2.21 -1.76
N ALA A 161 -15.99 -1.56 -2.92
CA ALA A 161 -17.12 -1.68 -3.83
C ALA A 161 -17.28 -3.13 -4.33
N VAL A 162 -18.45 -3.44 -4.91
CA VAL A 162 -18.75 -4.78 -5.43
C VAL A 162 -17.73 -5.23 -6.48
N GLU A 163 -17.42 -4.33 -7.42
CA GLU A 163 -16.41 -4.53 -8.48
C GLU A 163 -15.05 -3.92 -8.11
N GLY A 164 -14.88 -3.56 -6.84
CA GLY A 164 -13.65 -2.98 -6.32
C GLY A 164 -12.54 -4.02 -6.17
N ARG A 165 -11.30 -3.53 -6.13
CA ARG A 165 -10.12 -4.36 -5.89
C ARG A 165 -9.30 -3.86 -4.71
N PHE A 166 -8.81 -4.79 -3.91
CA PHE A 166 -7.87 -4.54 -2.83
C PHE A 166 -6.47 -5.03 -3.21
N VAL A 167 -5.46 -4.18 -3.11
CA VAL A 167 -4.07 -4.53 -3.50
C VAL A 167 -3.12 -4.28 -2.35
N VAL A 168 -2.36 -5.30 -1.98
CA VAL A 168 -1.49 -5.27 -0.79
C VAL A 168 -0.12 -5.88 -1.05
N LEU A 169 0.92 -5.29 -0.45
CA LEU A 169 2.28 -5.82 -0.43
C LEU A 169 2.55 -6.51 0.92
N LEU A 170 2.91 -7.80 0.89
CA LEU A 170 3.28 -8.58 2.08
C LEU A 170 4.44 -9.54 1.77
N PRO A 171 5.15 -10.09 2.77
CA PRO A 171 5.99 -11.26 2.58
C PRO A 171 5.11 -12.50 2.33
N ALA A 172 5.74 -13.58 1.89
CA ALA A 172 5.01 -14.77 1.43
C ALA A 172 4.14 -15.41 2.53
N TYR A 173 4.63 -15.43 3.77
CA TYR A 173 3.94 -16.03 4.91
C TYR A 173 2.67 -15.24 5.27
N GLU A 174 2.79 -13.92 5.45
CA GLU A 174 1.65 -13.05 5.77
C GLU A 174 0.67 -12.97 4.60
N THR A 175 1.14 -13.10 3.35
CA THR A 175 0.26 -13.21 2.18
C THR A 175 -0.63 -14.46 2.28
N GLN A 176 -0.09 -15.59 2.71
CA GLN A 176 -0.87 -16.81 2.91
C GLN A 176 -1.92 -16.62 4.02
N LEU A 177 -1.51 -16.09 5.17
CA LEU A 177 -2.43 -15.81 6.28
C LEU A 177 -3.56 -14.86 5.86
N LEU A 178 -3.21 -13.75 5.22
CA LEU A 178 -4.19 -12.78 4.73
C LEU A 178 -5.15 -13.44 3.73
N THR A 179 -4.67 -14.32 2.85
CA THR A 179 -5.53 -15.02 1.87
C THR A 179 -6.58 -15.90 2.55
N GLU A 180 -6.20 -16.60 3.62
CA GLU A 180 -7.12 -17.43 4.42
C GLU A 180 -8.19 -16.57 5.14
N ILE A 181 -7.78 -15.42 5.69
CA ILE A 181 -8.68 -14.46 6.33
C ILE A 181 -9.63 -13.82 5.30
N ALA A 182 -9.08 -13.33 4.18
CA ALA A 182 -9.80 -12.65 3.11
C ALA A 182 -10.86 -13.54 2.44
N ALA A 183 -10.56 -14.83 2.26
CA ALA A 183 -11.51 -15.81 1.75
C ALA A 183 -12.80 -15.85 2.59
N SER A 184 -12.66 -15.77 3.92
CA SER A 184 -13.81 -15.76 4.84
C SER A 184 -14.66 -14.48 4.72
N ALA A 185 -14.09 -13.41 4.18
CA ALA A 185 -14.77 -12.14 3.89
C ALA A 185 -15.26 -12.04 2.43
N GLY A 186 -15.18 -13.13 1.65
CA GLY A 186 -15.60 -13.16 0.25
C GLY A 186 -14.64 -12.46 -0.70
N LEU A 187 -13.38 -12.28 -0.31
CA LEU A 187 -12.32 -11.69 -1.12
C LEU A 187 -11.32 -12.76 -1.55
N TRP A 188 -11.11 -12.88 -2.86
CA TRP A 188 -10.27 -13.93 -3.44
C TRP A 188 -9.12 -13.33 -4.22
N PRO A 189 -7.91 -13.93 -4.15
CA PRO A 189 -6.78 -13.45 -4.93
C PRO A 189 -7.04 -13.70 -6.42
N THR A 190 -6.95 -12.65 -7.23
CA THR A 190 -7.17 -12.72 -8.69
C THR A 190 -5.90 -12.42 -9.47
N ARG A 191 -4.94 -11.74 -8.84
CA ARG A 191 -3.63 -11.45 -9.42
C ARG A 191 -2.54 -11.41 -8.35
N GLN A 192 -1.38 -11.97 -8.65
CA GLN A 192 -0.24 -12.00 -7.74
C GLN A 192 1.07 -11.72 -8.47
N LEU A 193 1.85 -10.78 -7.96
CA LEU A 193 3.23 -10.53 -8.39
C LEU A 193 4.21 -11.04 -7.34
N ARG A 194 5.02 -12.03 -7.70
CA ARG A 194 6.17 -12.45 -6.91
C ARG A 194 7.36 -11.54 -7.22
N VAL A 195 7.87 -10.85 -6.22
CA VAL A 195 9.01 -9.94 -6.36
C VAL A 195 10.27 -10.62 -5.83
N PHE A 196 11.32 -10.64 -6.63
CA PHE A 196 12.63 -11.19 -6.31
C PHE A 196 13.69 -10.09 -6.46
N GLN A 197 14.67 -10.04 -5.57
CA GLN A 197 15.77 -9.08 -5.74
C GLN A 197 16.62 -9.38 -6.98
N ARG A 198 16.81 -10.68 -7.29
CA ARG A 198 17.62 -11.23 -8.38
C ARG A 198 17.23 -12.72 -8.61
N PRO A 199 17.49 -13.33 -9.78
CA PRO A 199 17.06 -14.72 -10.06
C PRO A 199 17.55 -15.80 -9.08
N ASP A 200 18.68 -15.58 -8.40
CA ASP A 200 19.29 -16.50 -7.43
C ASP A 200 18.87 -16.23 -5.98
N LYS A 201 17.93 -15.30 -5.75
CA LYS A 201 17.46 -14.93 -4.40
C LYS A 201 16.09 -15.52 -4.10
N PRO A 202 15.79 -15.79 -2.83
CA PRO A 202 14.45 -16.25 -2.45
C PRO A 202 13.40 -15.17 -2.76
N LEU A 203 12.14 -15.60 -2.77
CA LEU A 203 10.98 -14.71 -2.85
C LEU A 203 11.10 -13.60 -1.80
N PHE A 204 11.10 -12.36 -2.27
CA PHE A 204 11.34 -11.20 -1.41
C PHE A 204 10.03 -10.64 -0.87
N ARG A 205 9.09 -10.33 -1.77
CA ARG A 205 7.75 -9.85 -1.44
C ARG A 205 6.72 -10.40 -2.42
N MET A 206 5.46 -10.33 -2.03
CA MET A 206 4.31 -10.59 -2.88
C MET A 206 3.40 -9.37 -2.90
N ILE A 207 2.94 -9.00 -4.09
CA ILE A 207 1.82 -8.08 -4.25
C ILE A 207 0.62 -8.91 -4.66
N THR A 208 -0.48 -8.81 -3.93
CA THR A 208 -1.70 -9.58 -4.22
C THR A 208 -2.87 -8.64 -4.42
N THR A 209 -3.60 -8.84 -5.51
CA THR A 209 -4.90 -8.22 -5.78
C THR A 209 -6.00 -9.18 -5.36
N PHE A 210 -6.91 -8.72 -4.51
CA PHE A 210 -8.13 -9.40 -4.09
C PHE A 210 -9.37 -8.71 -4.65
N GLU A 211 -10.32 -9.50 -5.12
CA GLU A 211 -11.61 -9.04 -5.66
C GLU A 211 -12.74 -9.94 -5.12
N ARG A 212 -14.01 -9.54 -5.30
CA ARG A 212 -15.17 -10.28 -4.77
C ARG A 212 -15.61 -11.47 -5.60
N HIS A 213 -14.90 -11.77 -6.69
CA HIS A 213 -15.18 -12.93 -7.52
C HIS A 213 -14.06 -13.96 -7.42
N HIS A 214 -14.47 -15.23 -7.38
CA HIS A 214 -13.55 -16.35 -7.32
C HIS A 214 -13.14 -16.77 -8.74
N THR A 215 -11.88 -16.56 -9.09
CA THR A 215 -11.28 -16.94 -10.37
C THR A 215 -9.89 -17.52 -10.14
N GLU A 216 -9.34 -18.19 -11.15
CA GLU A 216 -7.93 -18.59 -11.11
C GLU A 216 -7.04 -17.34 -11.05
N SER A 217 -6.17 -17.29 -10.04
CA SER A 217 -5.24 -16.18 -9.84
C SER A 217 -4.17 -16.16 -10.93
N ILE A 218 -3.99 -15.01 -11.57
CA ILE A 218 -2.87 -14.79 -12.49
C ILE A 218 -1.59 -14.60 -11.67
N LEU A 219 -0.61 -15.49 -11.84
CA LEU A 219 0.66 -15.44 -11.14
C LEU A 219 1.80 -14.94 -12.04
N GLU A 220 2.43 -13.84 -11.63
CA GLU A 220 3.54 -13.20 -12.34
C GLU A 220 4.82 -13.20 -11.49
N SER A 221 5.94 -12.79 -12.09
CA SER A 221 7.20 -12.61 -11.37
C SER A 221 7.96 -11.40 -11.89
N LEU A 222 8.56 -10.66 -10.95
CA LEU A 222 9.41 -9.51 -11.22
C LEU A 222 10.76 -9.73 -10.53
N TYR A 223 11.84 -9.64 -11.29
CA TYR A 223 13.20 -9.62 -10.77
C TYR A 223 13.70 -8.18 -10.81
N ILE A 224 14.19 -7.62 -9.70
CA ILE A 224 14.64 -6.22 -9.66
C ILE A 224 15.95 -6.06 -10.46
N HIS A 225 16.89 -7.01 -10.31
CA HIS A 225 18.18 -6.99 -10.98
C HIS A 225 18.46 -8.27 -11.76
N HIS A 226 19.29 -8.16 -12.79
CA HIS A 226 19.97 -9.28 -13.43
C HIS A 226 21.10 -9.83 -12.55
N LEU A 227 21.69 -10.97 -12.93
CA LEU A 227 22.79 -11.60 -12.18
C LEU A 227 24.03 -10.70 -12.07
N ASP A 228 24.27 -9.86 -13.09
CA ASP A 228 25.36 -8.89 -13.14
C ASP A 228 25.14 -7.64 -12.27
N GLY A 229 23.97 -7.52 -11.62
CA GLY A 229 23.61 -6.41 -10.74
C GLY A 229 22.95 -5.21 -11.44
N SER A 230 22.80 -5.23 -12.75
CA SER A 230 22.05 -4.21 -13.49
C SER A 230 20.53 -4.36 -13.25
N TYR A 231 19.77 -3.25 -13.34
CA TYR A 231 18.31 -3.32 -13.27
C TYR A 231 17.73 -4.11 -14.44
N SER A 232 16.75 -4.97 -14.18
CA SER A 232 16.06 -5.72 -15.23
C SER A 232 15.20 -4.83 -16.13
N GLU A 233 14.94 -5.27 -17.35
CA GLU A 233 14.06 -4.56 -18.28
C GLU A 233 12.62 -4.48 -17.78
N GLU A 234 12.13 -5.51 -17.09
CA GLU A 234 10.79 -5.51 -16.49
C GLU A 234 10.68 -4.47 -15.37
N PHE A 235 11.70 -4.36 -14.52
CA PHE A 235 11.73 -3.36 -13.45
C PHE A 235 11.85 -1.94 -13.99
N ARG A 236 12.73 -1.73 -14.98
CA ARG A 236 12.87 -0.45 -15.70
C ARG A 236 11.54 -0.05 -16.34
N THR A 237 10.91 -0.97 -17.06
CA THR A 237 9.61 -0.72 -17.71
C THR A 237 8.52 -0.37 -16.71
N LEU A 238 8.50 -1.04 -15.55
CA LEU A 238 7.52 -0.78 -14.49
C LEU A 238 7.69 0.62 -13.88
N LEU A 239 8.93 1.06 -13.64
CA LEU A 239 9.21 2.32 -12.92
C LEU A 239 9.65 3.49 -13.81
N LYS A 240 9.70 3.33 -15.13
CA LYS A 240 10.15 4.39 -16.07
C LYS A 240 9.36 5.70 -15.94
N GLU A 241 8.08 5.65 -15.61
CA GLU A 241 7.26 6.86 -15.45
C GLU A 241 7.53 7.61 -14.13
N TYR A 242 8.28 6.98 -13.22
CA TYR A 242 8.48 7.45 -11.85
C TYR A 242 9.93 7.83 -11.56
N TYR A 243 10.88 6.96 -11.89
CA TYR A 243 12.28 7.11 -11.48
C TYR A 243 13.07 7.99 -12.43
N LEU A 244 13.84 8.96 -11.90
CA LEU A 244 14.68 9.86 -12.70
C LEU A 244 15.79 9.15 -13.50
N ILE A 245 16.20 7.96 -13.05
CA ILE A 245 17.30 7.19 -13.65
C ILE A 245 16.90 6.36 -14.87
N PHE A 246 15.60 6.35 -15.23
CA PHE A 246 15.03 5.58 -16.33
C PHE A 246 14.35 6.47 -17.36
#